data_AF-A0A0D7KI92-F1
#
_entry.id   AF-A0A0D7KI92-F1
#
_cell.length_a   1.000
_cell.length_b   1.000
_cell.length_c   1.000
_cell.angle_alpha   90.00
_cell.angle_beta   90.00
_cell.angle_gamma   90.00
#
_symmetry.space_group_name_H-M   'P 1'
#
loop_
_entity.id
_entity.type
_entity.pdbx_description
1 polymer ?
#
loop_
_entity_poly.entity_id
_entity_poly.type
_entity_poly.pdbx_seq_one_letter_code
_entity_poly.pdbx_strand_id
1 'polypeptide(L)'
;MKKTQVVLIILVALVICIVALPWVLIYIGLLLQPDPPRPEITYGEFPFKLVYEVNGVRKVIQDTIICEYDGVGMDEGQGKYRRWKQRYESGNKNISLLKINNNSEIVYSAGSANYYMGDLKEYEQQNPLFPNAIFIEKDIGSTSEGLIRADELLEKYHIKLISWEPSPPIKNTFIESAK
;
A
#
# COMPACT_ATOMS: atom_id res chain seq x y z
N MET A 1 -10.80 52.41 10.97
CA MET A 1 -9.61 51.74 10.41
C MET A 1 -8.80 52.73 9.60
N LYS A 2 -7.50 52.85 9.85
CA LYS A 2 -6.63 53.73 9.03
C LYS A 2 -6.50 53.11 7.64
N LYS A 3 -6.42 53.92 6.57
CA LYS A 3 -6.28 53.45 5.18
C LYS A 3 -5.14 52.45 4.99
N THR A 4 -4.05 52.63 5.72
CA THR A 4 -2.90 51.70 5.78
C THR A 4 -3.25 50.31 6.33
N GLN A 5 -4.18 50.20 7.28
CA GLN A 5 -4.64 48.91 7.80
C GLN A 5 -5.50 48.17 6.77
N VAL A 6 -6.34 48.90 6.01
CA VAL A 6 -7.17 48.32 4.94
C VAL A 6 -6.29 47.75 3.83
N VAL A 7 -5.29 48.52 3.39
CA VAL A 7 -4.33 48.08 2.35
C VAL A 7 -3.56 46.84 2.79
N LEU A 8 -3.11 46.81 4.06
CA LEU A 8 -2.41 45.64 4.60
C LEU A 8 -3.29 44.39 4.63
N ILE A 9 -4.56 44.51 5.04
CA ILE A 9 -5.52 43.39 5.05
C ILE A 9 -5.74 42.85 3.63
N ILE A 10 -5.89 43.73 2.64
CA ILE A 10 -6.07 43.31 1.24
C ILE A 10 -4.82 42.58 0.72
N LEU A 11 -3.62 43.08 1.04
CA LEU A 11 -2.36 42.45 0.65
C LEU A 11 -2.20 41.06 1.27
N VAL A 12 -2.51 40.91 2.55
CA VAL A 12 -2.48 39.62 3.25
C VAL A 12 -3.51 38.66 2.67
N ALA A 13 -4.74 39.12 2.42
CA ALA A 13 -5.79 38.31 1.80
C ALA A 13 -5.37 37.86 0.39
N LEU A 14 -4.75 38.73 -0.41
CA LEU A 14 -4.26 38.40 -1.74
C LEU A 14 -3.18 37.31 -1.69
N VAL A 15 -2.23 37.41 -0.76
CA VAL A 15 -1.19 36.39 -0.56
C VAL A 15 -1.83 35.05 -0.17
N ILE A 16 -2.80 35.05 0.76
CA ILE A 16 -3.53 33.84 1.15
C ILE A 16 -4.26 33.25 -0.05
N CYS A 17 -4.93 34.06 -0.87
CA CYS A 17 -5.63 33.58 -2.06
C CYS A 17 -4.65 32.97 -3.07
N ILE A 18 -3.51 33.61 -3.36
CA ILE A 18 -2.51 33.08 -4.30
C ILE A 18 -1.96 31.74 -3.83
N VAL A 19 -1.76 31.58 -2.52
CA VAL A 19 -1.23 30.34 -1.94
C VAL A 19 -2.29 29.25 -1.85
N ALA A 20 -3.53 29.58 -1.44
CA ALA A 20 -4.58 28.59 -1.17
C ALA A 20 -5.35 28.17 -2.43
N LEU A 21 -5.56 29.08 -3.39
CA LEU A 21 -6.39 28.84 -4.56
C LEU A 21 -5.90 27.68 -5.45
N PRO A 22 -4.58 27.49 -5.70
CA PRO A 22 -4.10 26.31 -6.42
C PRO A 22 -4.53 24.98 -5.76
N TRP A 23 -4.44 24.87 -4.44
CA TRP A 23 -4.83 23.66 -3.71
C TRP A 23 -6.35 23.44 -3.74
N VAL A 24 -7.13 24.51 -3.62
CA VAL A 24 -8.59 24.44 -3.73
C VAL A 24 -9.01 23.99 -5.13
N LEU A 25 -8.36 24.49 -6.19
CA LEU A 25 -8.64 24.07 -7.56
C LEU A 25 -8.29 22.59 -7.79
N ILE A 26 -7.16 22.12 -7.26
CA ILE A 26 -6.79 20.68 -7.32
C ILE A 26 -7.86 19.85 -6.61
N TYR A 27 -8.25 20.22 -5.39
CA TYR A 27 -9.27 19.50 -4.62
C TYR A 27 -10.63 19.45 -5.35
N ILE A 28 -11.08 20.56 -5.94
CA ILE A 28 -12.30 20.61 -6.75
C ILE A 28 -12.16 19.72 -7.98
N GLY A 29 -11.03 19.76 -8.67
CA GLY A 29 -10.75 18.90 -9.83
C GLY A 29 -10.84 17.42 -9.48
N LEU A 30 -10.26 17.03 -8.35
CA LEU A 30 -10.32 15.65 -7.84
C LEU A 30 -11.75 15.22 -7.50
N LEU A 31 -12.56 16.08 -6.88
CA LEU A 31 -13.97 15.79 -6.57
C LEU A 31 -14.82 15.58 -7.83
N LEU A 32 -14.58 16.39 -8.86
CA LEU A 32 -15.31 16.36 -10.13
C LEU A 32 -14.90 15.20 -11.05
N GLN A 33 -13.76 14.56 -10.78
CA GLN A 33 -13.33 13.39 -11.54
C GLN A 33 -14.37 12.26 -11.41
N PRO A 34 -14.71 11.54 -12.49
CA PRO A 34 -15.59 10.38 -12.38
C PRO A 34 -14.99 9.32 -11.46
N ASP A 35 -15.85 8.63 -10.73
CA ASP A 35 -15.42 7.49 -9.92
C ASP A 35 -14.92 6.37 -10.83
N PRO A 36 -13.86 5.64 -10.44
CA PRO A 36 -13.41 4.49 -11.19
C PRO A 36 -14.51 3.42 -11.23
N PRO A 37 -14.63 2.64 -12.32
CA PRO A 37 -15.66 1.62 -12.44
C PRO A 37 -15.56 0.61 -11.29
N ARG A 38 -16.71 0.16 -10.78
CA ARG A 38 -16.78 -0.71 -9.61
C ARG A 38 -16.34 -2.13 -9.99
N PRO A 39 -15.54 -2.82 -9.15
CA PRO A 39 -15.21 -4.21 -9.41
C PRO A 39 -16.45 -5.10 -9.28
N GLU A 40 -16.57 -6.09 -10.16
CA GLU A 40 -17.61 -7.13 -10.08
C GLU A 40 -17.35 -8.04 -8.88
N ILE A 41 -16.10 -8.45 -8.69
CA ILE A 41 -15.68 -9.26 -7.54
C ILE A 41 -15.13 -8.34 -6.46
N THR A 42 -15.84 -8.21 -5.34
CA THR A 42 -15.49 -7.30 -4.24
C THR A 42 -14.78 -7.99 -3.06
N TYR A 43 -14.66 -9.31 -3.08
CA TYR A 43 -14.10 -10.12 -2.01
C TYR A 43 -13.29 -11.28 -2.61
N GLY A 44 -12.13 -11.56 -2.04
CA GLY A 44 -11.28 -12.68 -2.46
C GLY A 44 -10.44 -13.21 -1.30
N GLU A 45 -10.26 -14.54 -1.27
CA GLU A 45 -9.42 -15.24 -0.33
C GLU A 45 -8.31 -15.97 -1.09
N PHE A 46 -7.07 -15.75 -0.67
CA PHE A 46 -5.89 -16.27 -1.34
C PHE A 46 -5.03 -17.01 -0.31
N PRO A 47 -5.31 -18.30 -0.08
CA PRO A 47 -4.44 -19.16 0.71
C PRO A 47 -3.03 -19.17 0.12
N PHE A 48 -2.02 -19.17 0.99
CA PHE A 48 -0.62 -19.24 0.59
C PHE A 48 0.20 -20.14 1.49
N LYS A 49 1.37 -20.53 0.98
CA LYS A 49 2.42 -21.19 1.74
C LYS A 49 3.78 -20.53 1.45
N LEU A 50 4.43 -20.03 2.49
CA LEU A 50 5.80 -19.54 2.45
C LEU A 50 6.71 -20.55 3.13
N VAL A 51 7.70 -21.05 2.40
CA VAL A 51 8.77 -21.87 2.96
C VAL A 51 10.05 -21.03 2.97
N TYR A 52 10.69 -20.93 4.13
CA TYR A 52 11.94 -20.21 4.27
C TYR A 52 12.86 -20.91 5.27
N GLU A 53 14.12 -20.54 5.26
CA GLU A 53 15.12 -20.97 6.22
C GLU A 53 15.61 -19.75 6.99
N VAL A 54 15.85 -19.92 8.29
CA VAL A 54 16.53 -18.92 9.12
C VAL A 54 17.54 -19.62 10.00
N ASN A 55 18.81 -19.20 9.94
CA ASN A 55 19.93 -19.84 10.64
C ASN A 55 20.01 -21.36 10.40
N GLY A 56 19.80 -21.81 9.16
CA GLY A 56 19.81 -23.25 8.82
C GLY A 56 18.56 -24.03 9.21
N VAL A 57 17.58 -23.40 9.88
CA VAL A 57 16.34 -24.06 10.30
C VAL A 57 15.21 -23.72 9.33
N ARG A 58 14.64 -24.75 8.71
CA ARG A 58 13.48 -24.62 7.81
C ARG A 58 12.21 -24.29 8.60
N LYS A 59 11.51 -23.25 8.17
CA LYS A 59 10.22 -22.79 8.69
C LYS A 59 9.18 -22.74 7.57
N VAL A 60 7.92 -22.88 7.97
CA VAL A 60 6.77 -22.85 7.08
C VAL A 60 5.71 -21.94 7.69
N ILE A 61 5.22 -21.00 6.89
CA ILE A 61 4.07 -20.15 7.23
C ILE A 61 2.96 -20.47 6.24
N GLN A 62 1.77 -20.76 6.77
CA GLN A 62 0.55 -20.97 6.01
C GLN A 62 -0.52 -20.06 6.58
N ASP A 63 -1.16 -19.30 5.71
CA ASP A 63 -2.20 -18.33 6.06
C ASP A 63 -3.00 -17.98 4.79
N THR A 64 -4.00 -17.14 4.94
CA THR A 64 -4.87 -16.68 3.85
C THR A 64 -4.84 -15.16 3.78
N ILE A 65 -4.58 -14.61 2.59
CA ILE A 65 -4.74 -13.18 2.33
C ILE A 65 -6.20 -12.94 1.97
N ILE A 66 -6.85 -12.04 2.69
CA ILE A 66 -8.24 -11.65 2.45
C ILE A 66 -8.25 -10.23 1.92
N CYS A 67 -8.84 -10.06 0.75
CA CYS A 67 -8.96 -8.80 0.04
C CYS A 67 -10.42 -8.37 -0.04
N GLU A 68 -10.71 -7.14 0.35
CA GLU A 68 -12.07 -6.60 0.40
C GLU A 68 -12.12 -5.21 -0.25
N TYR A 69 -13.09 -4.98 -1.12
CA TYR A 69 -13.30 -3.67 -1.73
C TYR A 69 -13.76 -2.67 -0.66
N ASP A 70 -13.07 -1.54 -0.56
CA ASP A 70 -13.29 -0.52 0.47
C ASP A 70 -13.73 0.83 -0.11
N GLY A 71 -14.26 0.83 -1.33
CA GLY A 71 -14.79 2.00 -2.00
C GLY A 71 -13.77 2.74 -2.87
N VAL A 72 -13.93 4.06 -2.96
CA VAL A 72 -13.10 4.93 -3.78
C VAL A 72 -12.23 5.81 -2.88
N GLY A 73 -10.92 5.75 -3.11
CA GLY A 73 -9.93 6.66 -2.54
C GLY A 73 -9.62 7.80 -3.51
N MET A 74 -8.97 8.84 -3.01
CA MET A 74 -8.61 10.01 -3.80
C MET A 74 -7.31 10.61 -3.26
N ASP A 75 -6.34 10.87 -4.13
CA ASP A 75 -5.13 11.63 -3.80
C ASP A 75 -4.64 12.44 -5.01
N GLU A 76 -3.73 13.39 -4.77
CA GLU A 76 -3.26 14.34 -5.78
C GLU A 76 -2.43 13.71 -6.90
N GLY A 77 -1.84 12.53 -6.68
CA GLY A 77 -0.95 11.88 -7.64
C GLY A 77 -1.68 11.01 -8.66
N GLN A 78 -2.70 10.26 -8.23
CA GLN A 78 -3.42 9.29 -9.07
C GLN A 78 -4.90 9.62 -9.29
N GLY A 79 -5.41 10.69 -8.68
CA GLY A 79 -6.82 11.04 -8.79
C GLY A 79 -7.70 10.12 -7.95
N LYS A 80 -8.90 9.80 -8.45
CA LYS A 80 -9.76 8.79 -7.84
C LYS A 80 -9.32 7.37 -8.22
N TYR A 81 -9.28 6.48 -7.24
CA TYR A 81 -8.85 5.09 -7.41
C TYR A 81 -9.71 4.13 -6.56
N ARG A 82 -9.76 2.86 -6.98
CA ARG A 82 -10.41 1.81 -6.18
C ARG A 82 -9.54 1.49 -4.98
N ARG A 83 -10.14 1.57 -3.79
CA ARG A 83 -9.48 1.23 -2.53
C ARG A 83 -9.79 -0.21 -2.17
N TRP A 84 -8.76 -0.94 -1.79
CA TRP A 84 -8.84 -2.31 -1.31
C TRP A 84 -8.28 -2.39 0.10
N LYS A 85 -8.95 -3.14 0.97
CA LYS A 85 -8.43 -3.56 2.26
C LYS A 85 -7.78 -4.94 2.12
N GLN A 86 -6.66 -5.12 2.80
CA GLN A 86 -5.96 -6.38 2.91
C GLN A 86 -5.82 -6.75 4.38
N ARG A 87 -6.10 -8.01 4.70
CA ARG A 87 -5.82 -8.59 6.02
C ARG A 87 -5.41 -10.05 5.88
N TYR A 88 -4.77 -10.58 6.91
CA TYR A 88 -4.49 -12.00 7.03
C TYR A 88 -5.57 -12.68 7.87
N GLU A 89 -5.96 -13.90 7.51
CA GLU A 89 -6.94 -14.69 8.27
C GLU A 89 -6.49 -14.92 9.72
N SER A 90 -5.18 -15.13 9.93
CA SER A 90 -4.58 -15.23 11.27
C SER A 90 -4.73 -13.98 12.15
N GLY A 91 -5.13 -12.84 11.58
CA GLY A 91 -5.16 -11.55 12.27
C GLY A 91 -3.78 -10.90 12.45
N ASN A 92 -2.72 -11.52 11.93
CA ASN A 92 -1.39 -10.91 11.88
C ASN A 92 -1.43 -9.67 10.98
N LYS A 93 -0.54 -8.70 11.25
CA LYS A 93 -0.39 -7.51 10.40
C LYS A 93 0.53 -7.77 9.21
N ASN A 94 1.58 -8.57 9.42
CA ASN A 94 2.65 -8.84 8.46
C ASN A 94 3.05 -10.32 8.52
N ILE A 95 3.66 -10.84 7.44
CA ILE A 95 4.34 -12.14 7.44
C ILE A 95 5.75 -11.95 8.01
N SER A 96 5.89 -12.04 9.34
CA SER A 96 7.17 -11.85 10.04
C SER A 96 8.12 -13.02 9.84
N LEU A 97 9.26 -12.79 9.20
CA LEU A 97 10.34 -13.79 9.03
C LEU A 97 11.22 -13.86 10.28
N LEU A 98 11.60 -12.69 10.80
CA LEU A 98 12.47 -12.52 11.96
C LEU A 98 12.18 -11.19 12.67
N LYS A 99 11.97 -11.24 13.99
CA LYS A 99 11.93 -10.03 14.83
C LYS A 99 13.33 -9.73 15.32
N ILE A 100 13.82 -8.52 15.05
CA ILE A 100 15.15 -8.08 15.48
C ILE A 100 15.06 -7.45 16.88
N ASN A 101 14.06 -6.58 17.07
CA ASN A 101 13.74 -5.97 18.37
C ASN A 101 12.23 -5.65 18.43
N ASN A 102 11.78 -4.88 19.42
CA ASN A 102 10.36 -4.53 19.58
C ASN A 102 9.82 -3.60 18.48
N ASN A 103 10.72 -2.87 17.82
CA ASN A 103 10.41 -1.82 16.85
C ASN A 103 10.84 -2.20 15.43
N SER A 104 11.67 -3.22 15.25
CA SER A 104 12.23 -3.63 13.97
C SER A 104 11.99 -5.11 13.68
N GLU A 105 11.49 -5.40 12.48
CA GLU A 105 11.24 -6.75 12.00
C GLU A 105 11.55 -6.89 10.51
N ILE A 106 11.97 -8.09 10.10
CA ILE A 106 12.08 -8.48 8.69
C ILE A 106 10.79 -9.21 8.33
N VAL A 107 10.12 -8.71 7.31
CA VAL A 107 8.84 -9.25 6.85
C VAL A 107 8.93 -9.64 5.38
N TYR A 108 8.10 -10.59 5.00
CA TYR A 108 7.87 -10.91 3.60
C TYR A 108 6.68 -10.12 3.06
N SER A 109 6.85 -9.49 1.90
CA SER A 109 5.76 -8.80 1.21
C SER A 109 5.08 -9.76 0.22
N ALA A 110 3.90 -10.22 0.61
CA ALA A 110 3.09 -11.11 -0.21
C ALA A 110 2.38 -10.41 -1.38
N GLY A 111 2.60 -9.11 -1.58
CA GLY A 111 1.90 -8.30 -2.57
C GLY A 111 0.64 -7.61 -2.01
N SER A 112 0.12 -6.67 -2.79
CA SER A 112 -1.03 -5.83 -2.44
C SER A 112 -2.37 -6.48 -2.82
N ALA A 113 -3.46 -5.99 -2.22
CA ALA A 113 -4.80 -6.43 -2.61
C ALA A 113 -5.11 -6.11 -4.07
N ASN A 114 -4.57 -5.00 -4.59
CA ASN A 114 -4.65 -4.65 -6.01
C ASN A 114 -4.08 -5.77 -6.91
N TYR A 115 -2.94 -6.36 -6.54
CA TYR A 115 -2.36 -7.51 -7.24
C TYR A 115 -3.35 -8.69 -7.27
N TYR A 116 -3.82 -9.12 -6.10
CA TYR A 116 -4.68 -10.28 -5.96
C TYR A 116 -6.06 -10.10 -6.61
N MET A 117 -6.59 -8.89 -6.57
CA MET A 117 -7.90 -8.54 -7.11
C MET A 117 -7.88 -8.11 -8.58
N GLY A 118 -6.75 -8.32 -9.28
CA GLY A 118 -6.64 -8.02 -10.71
C GLY A 118 -6.75 -6.52 -11.05
N ASP A 119 -6.38 -5.66 -10.12
CA ASP A 119 -6.47 -4.19 -10.19
C ASP A 119 -5.09 -3.53 -10.00
N LEU A 120 -4.04 -4.26 -10.39
CA LEU A 120 -2.65 -3.80 -10.32
C LEU A 120 -2.40 -2.75 -11.41
N LYS A 121 -1.75 -1.66 -11.03
CA LYS A 121 -1.39 -0.60 -11.97
C LYS A 121 -0.09 -0.94 -12.70
N GLU A 122 0.08 -0.41 -13.91
CA GLU A 122 1.25 -0.69 -14.77
C GLU A 122 2.61 -0.37 -14.12
N TYR A 123 2.63 0.59 -13.18
CA TYR A 123 3.85 0.96 -12.44
C TYR A 123 4.12 0.09 -11.21
N GLU A 124 3.17 -0.76 -10.78
CA GLU A 124 3.29 -1.61 -9.59
C GLU A 124 3.87 -3.00 -9.94
N GLN A 125 4.96 -3.02 -10.69
CA GLN A 125 5.48 -4.21 -11.38
C GLN A 125 6.04 -5.30 -10.46
N GLN A 126 6.33 -5.00 -9.19
CA GLN A 126 6.96 -5.94 -8.26
C GLN A 126 5.98 -6.39 -7.17
N ASN A 127 5.08 -7.31 -7.52
CA ASN A 127 4.19 -7.98 -6.58
C ASN A 127 4.03 -9.46 -6.97
N PRO A 128 4.29 -10.42 -6.06
CA PRO A 128 4.95 -10.31 -4.75
C PRO A 128 6.47 -10.06 -4.87
N LEU A 129 7.14 -9.65 -3.78
CA LEU A 129 8.57 -9.32 -3.79
C LEU A 129 9.53 -10.53 -3.79
N PHE A 130 9.06 -11.75 -4.11
CA PHE A 130 9.91 -12.93 -4.06
C PHE A 130 11.13 -12.82 -5.01
N PRO A 131 12.36 -13.18 -4.59
CA PRO A 131 12.79 -13.76 -3.30
C PRO A 131 13.35 -12.73 -2.29
N ASN A 132 12.92 -11.47 -2.34
CA ASN A 132 13.33 -10.39 -1.45
C ASN A 132 12.42 -10.26 -0.22
N ALA A 133 12.86 -9.45 0.76
CA ALA A 133 12.12 -9.13 1.97
C ALA A 133 12.13 -7.61 2.24
N ILE A 134 11.33 -7.17 3.22
CA ILE A 134 11.30 -5.78 3.68
C ILE A 134 11.78 -5.73 5.13
N PHE A 135 12.68 -4.82 5.42
CA PHE A 135 12.98 -4.39 6.78
C PHE A 135 12.00 -3.28 7.16
N ILE A 136 11.27 -3.48 8.26
CA ILE A 136 10.38 -2.46 8.83
C ILE A 136 10.99 -2.00 10.14
N GLU A 137 11.12 -0.69 10.31
CA GLU A 137 11.51 -0.05 11.56
C GLU A 137 10.49 1.00 11.97
N LYS A 138 10.02 0.90 13.21
CA LYS A 138 9.01 1.78 13.79
C LYS A 138 9.66 2.71 14.80
N ASP A 139 9.52 4.00 14.56
CA ASP A 139 9.91 5.04 15.50
C ASP A 139 8.67 5.82 15.96
N ILE A 140 8.82 6.71 16.94
CA ILE A 140 7.73 7.50 17.50
C ILE A 140 7.15 8.39 16.39
N GLY A 141 6.01 7.97 15.84
CA GLY A 141 5.28 8.69 14.79
C GLY A 141 5.75 8.43 13.35
N SER A 142 6.70 7.52 13.12
CA SER A 142 7.19 7.19 11.78
C SER A 142 7.41 5.69 11.60
N THR A 143 7.30 5.23 10.35
CA THR A 143 7.67 3.87 9.95
C THR A 143 8.58 3.98 8.74
N SER A 144 9.76 3.38 8.82
CA SER A 144 10.72 3.26 7.74
C SER A 144 10.67 1.86 7.18
N GLU A 145 10.70 1.75 5.85
CA GLU A 145 10.73 0.48 5.13
C GLU A 145 11.92 0.45 4.18
N GLY A 146 12.65 -0.67 4.16
CA GLY A 146 13.79 -0.89 3.28
C GLY A 146 13.71 -2.24 2.58
N LEU A 147 13.85 -2.26 1.25
CA LEU A 147 13.98 -3.51 0.50
C LEU A 147 15.31 -4.18 0.83
N ILE A 148 15.24 -5.43 1.30
CA ILE A 148 16.42 -6.30 1.46
C ILE A 148 16.40 -7.31 0.31
N ARG A 149 17.42 -7.26 -0.55
CA ARG A 149 17.58 -8.23 -1.64
C ARG A 149 17.94 -9.62 -1.10
N ALA A 150 17.65 -10.66 -1.87
CA ALA A 150 17.83 -12.04 -1.42
C ALA A 150 19.27 -12.42 -1.02
N ASP A 151 20.27 -11.82 -1.67
CA ASP A 151 21.69 -11.94 -1.34
C ASP A 151 22.01 -11.33 0.03
N GLU A 152 21.63 -10.06 0.25
CA GLU A 152 21.79 -9.41 1.56
C GLU A 152 20.99 -10.13 2.66
N LEU A 153 19.79 -10.62 2.34
CA LEU A 153 18.92 -11.37 3.26
C LEU A 153 19.62 -12.64 3.78
N LEU A 154 20.35 -13.33 2.90
CA LEU A 154 21.12 -14.52 3.25
C LEU A 154 22.41 -14.18 3.98
N GLU A 155 23.19 -13.23 3.49
CA GLU A 155 24.52 -12.92 4.03
C GLU A 155 24.45 -12.29 5.43
N LYS A 156 23.52 -11.35 5.63
CA LYS A 156 23.44 -10.55 6.86
C LYS A 156 22.49 -11.14 7.90
N TYR A 157 21.41 -11.75 7.46
CA TYR A 157 20.35 -12.24 8.34
C TYR A 157 20.23 -13.76 8.36
N HIS A 158 21.01 -14.46 7.54
CA HIS A 158 20.95 -15.92 7.40
C HIS A 158 19.54 -16.43 7.09
N ILE A 159 18.77 -15.63 6.32
CA ILE A 159 17.42 -15.96 5.87
C ILE A 159 17.47 -16.30 4.39
N LYS A 160 16.84 -17.42 4.02
CA LYS A 160 16.66 -17.82 2.62
C LYS A 160 15.20 -18.10 2.34
N LEU A 161 14.60 -17.38 1.41
CA LEU A 161 13.27 -17.72 0.90
C LEU A 161 13.39 -18.89 -0.07
N ILE A 162 12.66 -19.98 0.20
CA ILE A 162 12.76 -21.24 -0.56
C ILE A 162 11.65 -21.32 -1.60
N SER A 163 10.40 -21.15 -1.17
CA SER A 163 9.25 -21.14 -2.08
C SER A 163 8.16 -20.20 -1.58
N TRP A 164 7.47 -19.59 -2.53
CA TRP A 164 6.24 -18.82 -2.33
C TRP A 164 5.15 -19.41 -3.21
N GLU A 165 4.14 -19.98 -2.59
CA GLU A 165 3.06 -20.72 -3.25
C GLU A 165 1.72 -20.05 -2.90
N PRO A 166 1.35 -18.92 -3.53
CA PRO A 166 0.06 -18.28 -3.34
C PRO A 166 -0.99 -18.86 -4.27
N SER A 167 -2.25 -18.68 -3.90
CA SER A 167 -3.35 -18.75 -4.88
C SER A 167 -3.16 -17.64 -5.94
N PRO A 168 -3.41 -17.93 -7.23
CA PRO A 168 -3.20 -16.94 -8.28
C PRO A 168 -4.17 -15.76 -8.13
N PRO A 169 -3.78 -14.55 -8.58
CA PRO A 169 -4.68 -13.41 -8.61
C PRO A 169 -5.89 -13.69 -9.51
N ILE A 170 -7.04 -13.13 -9.18
CA ILE A 170 -8.24 -13.24 -10.01
C ILE A 170 -8.17 -12.30 -11.21
N LYS A 171 -8.90 -12.66 -12.27
CA LYS A 171 -9.21 -11.72 -13.35
C LYS A 171 -10.52 -11.02 -13.01
N ASN A 172 -10.43 -9.76 -12.58
CA ASN A 172 -11.60 -8.96 -12.24
C ASN A 172 -12.10 -8.16 -13.44
N THR A 173 -13.35 -7.77 -13.38
CA THR A 173 -14.07 -6.96 -14.36
C THR A 173 -14.56 -5.70 -13.67
N PHE A 174 -14.46 -4.57 -14.36
CA PHE A 174 -14.78 -3.27 -13.79
C PHE A 174 -15.97 -2.68 -14.54
N ILE A 175 -17.11 -2.66 -13.88
CA ILE A 175 -18.39 -2.27 -14.46
C ILE A 175 -18.54 -0.76 -14.28
N GLU A 176 -18.73 -0.04 -15.38
CA GLU A 176 -19.09 1.38 -15.32
C GLU A 176 -20.46 1.51 -14.65
N SER A 177 -20.56 2.37 -13.64
CA SER A 177 -21.87 2.72 -13.10
C SER A 177 -22.70 3.36 -14.21
N ALA A 178 -23.89 2.82 -14.46
CA ALA A 178 -24.86 3.44 -15.35
C ALA A 178 -25.10 4.88 -14.86
N LYS A 179 -24.85 5.84 -15.75
CA LYS A 179 -25.10 7.27 -15.52
C LYS A 179 -26.58 7.55 -15.22
#